data_AF-A0AAV8V8L6-F1
#
_entry.id   AF-A0AAV8V8L6-F1
#
_cell.length_a   1.000
_cell.length_b   1.000
_cell.length_c   1.000
_cell.angle_alpha   90.00
_cell.angle_beta   90.00
_cell.angle_gamma   90.00
#
_symmetry.space_group_name_H-M   'P 1'
#
loop_
_entity.id
_entity.type
_entity.pdbx_description
1 polymer ?
#
loop_
_entity_poly.entity_id
_entity_poly.type
_entity_poly.pdbx_seq_one_letter_code
_entity_poly.pdbx_strand_id
1 'polypeptide(L)'
;ICFHIMSTSDMKKTFRFEPVRCFQIWRFVTYMLVHDDWYHLSLNVVIQCIFALLLEKRQGHLRILLLYLLGGVTGVLGASCFHPDLLIGASAGVYALLISNVADIILVLYTTLKK
;
A
#
# COMPACT_ATOMS: atom_id res chain seq x y z
N ILE A 1 -8.36 -9.96 3.47
CA ILE A 1 -8.93 -11.30 3.17
C ILE A 1 -10.44 -11.33 3.35
N CYS A 2 -10.99 -11.16 4.56
CA CYS A 2 -12.45 -11.17 4.78
C CYS A 2 -13.19 -10.18 3.87
N PHE A 3 -12.66 -8.97 3.72
CA PHE A 3 -13.23 -7.97 2.83
C PHE A 3 -13.33 -8.44 1.37
N HIS A 4 -12.32 -9.17 0.86
CA HIS A 4 -12.33 -9.70 -0.51
C HIS A 4 -13.39 -10.80 -0.69
N ILE A 5 -13.57 -11.66 0.33
CA ILE A 5 -14.61 -12.72 0.32
C ILE A 5 -16.01 -12.10 0.29
N MET A 6 -16.22 -11.02 1.05
CA MET A 6 -17.52 -10.36 1.16
C MET A 6 -17.80 -9.35 0.04
N SER A 7 -16.77 -8.93 -0.71
CA SER A 7 -16.90 -7.83 -1.66
C SER A 7 -17.64 -8.26 -2.92
N THR A 8 -18.80 -7.65 -3.16
CA THR A 8 -19.52 -7.74 -4.44
C THR A 8 -18.86 -6.87 -5.52
N SER A 9 -19.25 -7.06 -6.78
CA SER A 9 -18.80 -6.23 -7.91
C SER A 9 -19.12 -4.75 -7.72
N ASP A 10 -20.26 -4.42 -7.12
CA ASP A 10 -20.66 -3.03 -6.87
C ASP A 10 -19.88 -2.40 -5.72
N MET A 11 -19.53 -3.19 -4.69
CA MET A 11 -18.60 -2.74 -3.66
C MET A 11 -17.22 -2.43 -4.26
N LYS A 12 -16.70 -3.30 -5.14
CA LYS A 12 -15.42 -3.04 -5.83
C LYS A 12 -15.45 -1.71 -6.61
N LYS A 13 -16.52 -1.44 -7.36
CA LYS A 13 -16.71 -0.14 -8.06
C LYS A 13 -16.79 1.05 -7.12
N THR A 14 -17.37 0.87 -5.94
CA THR A 14 -17.54 1.95 -4.95
C THR A 14 -16.23 2.31 -4.26
N PHE A 15 -15.37 1.32 -4.00
CA PHE A 15 -14.13 1.53 -3.25
C PHE A 15 -12.89 1.72 -4.11
N ARG A 16 -12.88 1.26 -5.38
CA ARG A 16 -11.77 1.50 -6.31
C ARG A 16 -11.54 3.00 -6.53
N PHE A 17 -10.32 3.35 -6.87
CA PHE A 17 -10.01 4.71 -7.30
C PHE A 17 -10.50 4.93 -8.74
N GLU A 18 -11.15 6.06 -8.96
CA GLU A 18 -11.65 6.47 -10.27
C GLU A 18 -11.28 7.95 -10.47
N PRO A 19 -10.41 8.28 -11.43
CA PRO A 19 -9.90 9.64 -11.63
C PRO A 19 -11.00 10.67 -11.84
N VAL A 20 -12.07 10.29 -12.54
CA VAL A 20 -13.25 11.14 -12.79
C VAL A 20 -14.00 11.49 -11.49
N ARG A 21 -13.83 10.68 -10.43
CA ARG A 21 -14.45 10.86 -9.11
C ARG A 21 -13.41 11.23 -8.04
N CYS A 22 -12.35 11.94 -8.40
CA CYS A 22 -11.31 12.38 -7.48
C CYS A 22 -11.81 13.32 -6.37
N PHE A 23 -12.99 13.92 -6.49
CA PHE A 23 -13.64 14.66 -5.41
C PHE A 23 -14.10 13.75 -4.24
N GLN A 24 -14.18 12.44 -4.47
CA GLN A 24 -14.52 11.43 -3.46
C GLN A 24 -13.27 11.00 -2.70
N ILE A 25 -12.86 11.80 -1.72
CA ILE A 25 -11.56 11.71 -1.02
C ILE A 25 -11.32 10.32 -0.39
N TRP A 26 -12.35 9.61 0.04
CA TRP A 26 -12.21 8.27 0.60
C TRP A 26 -11.60 7.27 -0.41
N ARG A 27 -11.79 7.47 -1.72
CA ARG A 27 -11.25 6.58 -2.77
C ARG A 27 -9.73 6.55 -2.82
N PHE A 28 -9.05 7.56 -2.29
CA PHE A 28 -7.58 7.60 -2.21
C PHE A 28 -7.02 6.62 -1.18
N VAL A 29 -7.86 6.08 -0.30
CA VAL A 29 -7.47 5.09 0.71
C VAL A 29 -8.21 3.77 0.49
N THR A 30 -9.50 3.82 0.20
CA THR A 30 -10.33 2.60 0.13
C THR A 30 -9.97 1.69 -1.04
N TYR A 31 -9.33 2.21 -2.09
CA TYR A 31 -8.89 1.40 -3.22
C TYR A 31 -7.87 0.34 -2.79
N MET A 32 -7.14 0.56 -1.69
CA MET A 32 -6.20 -0.40 -1.12
C MET A 32 -6.89 -1.64 -0.53
N LEU A 33 -8.18 -1.55 -0.20
CA LEU A 33 -8.94 -2.64 0.43
C LEU A 33 -9.50 -3.64 -0.60
N VAL A 34 -9.71 -3.18 -1.83
CA VAL A 34 -10.28 -3.98 -2.92
C VAL A 34 -9.17 -4.57 -3.78
N HIS A 35 -9.38 -5.79 -4.28
CA HIS A 35 -8.46 -6.50 -5.17
C HIS A 35 -9.27 -7.24 -6.24
N ASP A 36 -8.76 -7.31 -7.47
CA ASP A 36 -9.45 -7.95 -8.58
C ASP A 36 -9.52 -9.47 -8.41
N ASP A 37 -8.39 -10.09 -8.07
CA ASP A 37 -8.24 -11.54 -7.96
C ASP A 37 -7.48 -11.98 -6.69
N TRP A 38 -7.54 -13.29 -6.42
CA TRP A 38 -6.90 -13.92 -5.26
C TRP A 38 -5.38 -13.92 -5.33
N TYR A 39 -4.79 -13.99 -6.53
CA TYR A 39 -3.35 -13.96 -6.70
C TYR A 39 -2.80 -12.57 -6.33
N HIS A 40 -3.40 -11.51 -6.86
CA HIS A 40 -3.03 -10.14 -6.52
C HIS A 40 -3.19 -9.86 -5.01
N LEU A 41 -4.29 -10.31 -4.39
CA LEU A 41 -4.49 -10.15 -2.95
C LEU A 41 -3.44 -10.92 -2.13
N SER A 42 -3.23 -12.21 -2.43
CA SER A 42 -2.33 -13.07 -1.66
C SER A 42 -0.90 -12.56 -1.71
N LEU A 43 -0.42 -12.12 -2.89
CA LEU A 43 0.89 -11.52 -3.05
C LEU A 43 1.04 -10.26 -2.19
N ASN A 44 0.07 -9.34 -2.23
CA ASN A 44 0.09 -8.13 -1.42
C ASN A 44 0.14 -8.47 0.08
N VAL A 45 -0.70 -9.39 0.56
CA VAL A 45 -0.73 -9.78 1.98
C VAL A 45 0.58 -10.43 2.42
N VAL A 46 1.12 -11.37 1.64
CA VAL A 46 2.37 -12.07 1.98
C VAL A 46 3.53 -11.09 2.09
N ILE A 47 3.71 -10.23 1.07
CA ILE A 47 4.79 -9.23 1.08
C ILE A 47 4.56 -8.23 2.21
N GLN A 48 3.35 -7.73 2.38
CA GLN A 48 3.01 -6.82 3.48
C GLN A 48 3.37 -7.42 4.84
N CYS A 49 2.95 -8.66 5.13
CA CYS A 49 3.25 -9.30 6.42
C CYS A 49 4.75 -9.46 6.65
N ILE A 50 5.52 -9.90 5.65
CA ILE A 50 6.96 -10.10 5.81
C ILE A 50 7.66 -8.78 6.12
N PHE A 51 7.44 -7.76 5.30
CA PHE A 51 8.17 -6.49 5.41
C PHE A 51 7.64 -5.59 6.52
N ALA A 52 6.32 -5.54 6.74
CA ALA A 52 5.74 -4.75 7.83
C ALA A 52 6.19 -5.28 9.19
N LEU A 53 6.18 -6.60 9.43
CA LEU A 53 6.60 -7.17 10.72
C LEU A 53 8.09 -6.94 10.99
N LEU A 54 8.94 -7.03 9.96
CA LEU A 54 10.37 -6.74 10.09
C LEU A 54 10.62 -5.28 10.45
N LEU A 55 9.91 -4.36 9.79
CA LEU A 55 10.03 -2.93 10.00
C LEU A 55 9.39 -2.46 11.32
N GLU A 56 8.27 -3.05 11.72
CA GLU A 56 7.52 -2.70 12.94
C GLU A 56 8.38 -2.89 14.19
N LYS A 57 9.20 -3.94 14.24
CA LYS A 57 10.16 -4.19 15.32
C LYS A 57 11.24 -3.11 15.44
N ARG A 58 11.60 -2.43 14.34
CA ARG A 58 12.70 -1.45 14.30
C ARG A 58 12.20 0.00 14.36
N GLN A 59 11.09 0.29 13.70
CA GLN A 59 10.58 1.65 13.50
C GLN A 59 9.30 1.93 14.31
N GLY A 60 8.64 0.89 14.83
CA GLY A 60 7.40 1.00 15.60
C GLY A 60 6.13 0.93 14.73
N HIS A 61 5.08 0.33 15.30
CA HIS A 61 3.83 0.01 14.62
C HIS A 61 3.13 1.22 13.97
N LEU A 62 3.06 2.36 14.69
CA LEU A 62 2.37 3.54 14.19
C LEU A 62 3.07 4.15 12.96
N ARG A 63 4.41 4.16 12.96
CA ARG A 63 5.18 4.71 11.82
C ARG A 63 4.99 3.85 10.57
N ILE A 64 4.95 2.53 10.73
CA ILE A 64 4.74 1.60 9.63
C ILE A 64 3.31 1.66 9.10
N LEU A 65 2.31 1.80 9.99
CA LEU A 65 0.93 2.02 9.58
C LEU A 65 0.79 3.31 8.76
N LEU A 66 1.34 4.42 9.24
CA LEU A 66 1.31 5.71 8.53
C LEU A 66 2.08 5.64 7.21
N LEU A 67 3.26 5.02 7.20
CA LEU A 67 4.04 4.82 5.98
C LEU A 67 3.25 4.04 4.92
N TYR A 68 2.59 2.96 5.32
CA TYR A 68 1.78 2.14 4.41
C TYR A 68 0.59 2.92 3.85
N LEU A 69 -0.16 3.64 4.70
CA LEU A 69 -1.32 4.44 4.28
C LEU A 69 -0.91 5.64 3.40
N LEU A 70 0.11 6.39 3.82
CA LEU A 70 0.61 7.53 3.05
C LEU A 70 1.24 7.07 1.73
N GLY A 71 1.95 5.93 1.73
CA GLY A 71 2.46 5.31 0.51
C GLY A 71 1.37 4.93 -0.49
N GLY A 72 0.23 4.44 0.00
CA GLY A 72 -0.96 4.24 -0.81
C GLY A 72 -1.46 5.55 -1.43
N VAL A 73 -1.71 6.56 -0.59
CA VAL A 73 -2.21 7.88 -1.03
C VAL A 73 -1.26 8.54 -2.03
N THR A 74 0.04 8.57 -1.76
CA THR A 74 1.03 9.17 -2.67
C THR A 74 1.18 8.35 -3.95
N GLY A 75 1.06 7.02 -3.87
CA GLY A 75 1.10 6.14 -5.04
C GLY A 75 -0.06 6.38 -5.99
N VAL A 76 -1.30 6.50 -5.48
CA VAL A 76 -2.46 6.80 -6.33
C VAL A 76 -2.42 8.24 -6.87
N LEU A 77 -1.92 9.21 -6.09
CA LEU A 77 -1.70 10.58 -6.57
C LEU A 77 -0.67 10.61 -7.71
N GLY A 78 0.46 9.94 -7.53
CA GLY A 78 1.49 9.81 -8.55
C GLY A 78 0.95 9.15 -9.81
N ALA A 79 0.27 8.00 -9.68
CA ALA A 79 -0.35 7.31 -10.81
C ALA A 79 -1.34 8.21 -11.55
N SER A 80 -2.20 8.94 -10.81
CA SER A 80 -3.20 9.85 -11.40
C SER A 80 -2.58 10.99 -12.22
N CYS A 81 -1.38 11.45 -11.88
CA CYS A 81 -0.69 12.51 -12.61
C CYS A 81 -0.10 12.03 -13.95
N PHE A 82 0.35 10.77 -14.03
CA PHE A 82 1.00 10.23 -15.23
C PHE A 82 0.04 9.43 -16.11
N HIS A 83 -0.80 8.60 -15.51
CA HIS A 83 -1.75 7.71 -16.18
C HIS A 83 -3.04 7.62 -15.34
N PRO A 84 -4.05 8.48 -15.60
CA PRO A 84 -5.29 8.51 -14.86
C PRO A 84 -6.19 7.34 -15.26
N ASP A 85 -5.82 6.14 -14.81
CA ASP A 85 -6.59 4.92 -14.96
C ASP A 85 -7.30 4.52 -13.66
N LEU A 86 -8.14 3.49 -13.75
CA LEU A 86 -8.76 2.88 -12.58
C LEU A 86 -7.69 2.16 -11.74
N LEU A 87 -7.64 2.46 -10.45
CA LEU A 87 -6.68 1.82 -9.54
C LEU A 87 -7.38 0.99 -8.47
N ILE A 88 -6.79 -0.18 -8.20
CA ILE A 88 -7.26 -1.16 -7.23
C ILE A 88 -6.06 -1.91 -6.63
N GLY A 89 -6.11 -2.18 -5.33
CA GLY A 89 -5.12 -2.98 -4.62
C GLY A 89 -4.17 -2.19 -3.75
N ALA A 90 -3.57 -2.91 -2.80
CA ALA A 90 -2.69 -2.39 -1.76
C ALA A 90 -1.24 -2.13 -2.22
N SER A 91 -0.91 -2.40 -3.47
CA SER A 91 0.46 -2.49 -3.99
C SER A 91 1.31 -1.24 -3.75
N ALA A 92 0.74 -0.05 -3.90
CA ALA A 92 1.43 1.21 -3.59
C ALA A 92 1.92 1.28 -2.13
N GLY A 93 1.08 0.86 -1.18
CA GLY A 93 1.47 0.77 0.23
C GLY A 93 2.54 -0.31 0.47
N VAL A 94 2.44 -1.44 -0.22
CA VAL A 94 3.46 -2.51 -0.17
C VAL A 94 4.80 -2.04 -0.74
N TYR A 95 4.81 -1.29 -1.84
CA TYR A 95 6.03 -0.69 -2.39
C TYR A 95 6.65 0.33 -1.43
N ALA A 96 5.84 1.11 -0.71
CA ALA A 96 6.35 2.00 0.33
C ALA A 96 7.06 1.24 1.46
N LEU A 97 6.52 0.08 1.88
CA LEU A 97 7.19 -0.80 2.85
C LEU A 97 8.51 -1.35 2.31
N LEU A 98 8.55 -1.78 1.05
CA LEU A 98 9.77 -2.30 0.41
C LEU A 98 10.86 -1.22 0.35
N ILE A 99 10.51 0.01 -0.07
CA ILE A 99 11.45 1.12 -0.13
C ILE A 99 11.96 1.49 1.26
N SER A 100 11.08 1.52 2.28
CA SER A 100 11.50 1.75 3.67
C SER A 100 12.45 0.66 4.18
N ASN A 101 12.20 -0.61 3.82
CA ASN A 101 13.10 -1.70 4.18
C ASN A 101 14.49 -1.54 3.57
N VAL A 102 14.57 -1.16 2.30
CA VAL A 102 15.85 -0.85 1.64
C VAL A 102 16.55 0.31 2.35
N ALA A 103 15.84 1.40 2.64
CA ALA A 103 16.38 2.56 3.34
C ALA A 103 16.90 2.20 4.75
N ASP A 104 16.17 1.37 5.49
CA ASP A 104 16.53 0.88 6.81
C ASP A 104 17.82 0.03 6.78
N ILE A 105 17.93 -0.87 5.79
CA ILE A 105 19.15 -1.67 5.56
C ILE A 105 20.34 -0.75 5.26
N ILE A 106 20.18 0.23 4.38
CA ILE A 106 21.25 1.18 4.02
C ILE A 106 21.71 1.96 5.26
N LEU A 107 20.77 2.46 6.07
CA LEU A 107 21.08 3.21 7.29
C LEU A 107 21.86 2.36 8.30
N VAL A 108 21.48 1.10 8.46
CA VAL A 108 22.14 0.15 9.36
C VAL A 108 23.55 -0.19 8.88
N LEU A 109 23.73 -0.42 7.58
CA LEU A 109 25.04 -0.67 6.97
C LEU A 109 25.96 0.54 7.16
N TYR A 110 25.46 1.74 6.86
CA TYR A 110 26.22 2.97 7.04
C TYR A 110 26.66 3.19 8.49
N THR A 111 25.78 2.91 9.45
CA THR A 111 26.09 3.05 10.88
C THR A 111 27.09 2.01 11.37
N THR A 112 27.04 0.80 10.81
CA THR A 112 27.99 -0.29 11.14
C THR A 112 29.38 -0.01 10.59
N LEU A 113 29.49 0.50 9.36
CA LEU A 113 30.78 0.82 8.72
C LEU A 113 31.51 2.01 9.37
N LYS A 114 30.78 2.87 10.09
CA LYS A 114 31.34 4.03 10.80
C LYS A 114 31.79 3.74 12.23
N LYS A 115 31.49 2.54 12.75
CA LYS A 115 31.99 2.06 14.05
C LYS A 115 33.26 1.25 13.83
#